data_AF-W4RIK8-F1
#
_entry.id   AF-W4RIK8-F1
#
_cell.length_a   1.000
_cell.length_b   1.000
_cell.length_c   1.000
_cell.angle_alpha   90.00
_cell.angle_beta   90.00
_cell.angle_gamma   90.00
#
_symmetry.space_group_name_H-M   'P 1'
#
loop_
_entity.id
_entity.type
_entity.pdbx_description
1 polymer ?
#
loop_
_entity_poly.entity_id
_entity_poly.type
_entity_poly.pdbx_seq_one_letter_code
_entity_poly.pdbx_strand_id
1 'polypeptide(L)'
;MQYNVKIEAFEGPLDLLLHLINTLEIDIYDIPVAEITEQYLMYIHAMKELQLDVASEYLVMAATLLAIKSKMLLPKHEAELEDEFEFDHEEDPRNELVERLIEYKKFKEAASDLKSLRRNGD
;
A
#
# COMPACT_ATOMS: atom_id res chain seq x y z
N MET A 1 -9.04 13.37 18.61
CA MET A 1 -9.07 12.17 17.76
C MET A 1 -8.13 11.16 18.38
N GLN A 2 -8.65 10.05 18.89
CA GLN A 2 -7.87 9.04 19.60
C GLN A 2 -7.59 7.89 18.62
N TYR A 3 -6.39 7.86 18.05
CA TYR A 3 -5.94 6.75 17.22
C TYR A 3 -5.51 5.63 18.17
N ASN A 4 -6.40 4.66 18.40
CA ASN A 4 -6.05 3.41 19.08
C ASN A 4 -5.32 2.52 18.07
N VAL A 5 -4.00 2.66 18.01
CA VAL A 5 -3.15 1.80 17.19
C VAL A 5 -2.30 0.94 18.10
N LYS A 6 -2.68 -0.32 18.24
CA LYS A 6 -1.76 -1.38 18.63
C LYS A 6 -1.23 -2.01 17.35
N ILE A 7 0.08 -1.97 17.14
CA ILE A 7 0.74 -2.60 15.98
C ILE A 7 0.52 -4.13 16.00
N GLU A 8 0.28 -4.72 17.17
CA GLU A 8 -0.10 -6.13 17.33
C GLU A 8 -1.33 -6.56 16.49
N ALA A 9 -2.04 -5.63 15.86
CA ALA A 9 -3.22 -5.91 15.05
C ALA A 9 -2.97 -6.17 13.56
N PHE A 10 -1.79 -5.85 12.99
CA PHE A 10 -1.55 -5.99 11.54
C PHE A 10 -0.56 -7.10 11.23
N GLU A 11 -0.89 -7.90 10.22
CA GLU A 11 -0.06 -9.02 9.75
C GLU A 11 0.94 -8.60 8.65
N GLY A 12 1.38 -7.33 8.65
CA GLY A 12 2.41 -6.82 7.76
C GLY A 12 2.03 -5.53 7.01
N PRO A 13 2.91 -5.04 6.11
CA PRO A 13 2.74 -3.75 5.45
C PRO A 13 1.56 -3.71 4.47
N LEU A 14 1.25 -4.82 3.79
CA LEU A 14 0.09 -4.92 2.90
C LEU A 14 -1.22 -4.84 3.67
N ASP A 15 -1.25 -5.41 4.87
CA ASP A 15 -2.43 -5.37 5.74
C ASP A 15 -2.72 -3.95 6.23
N LEU A 16 -1.67 -3.25 6.64
CA LEU A 16 -1.76 -1.83 6.99
C LEU A 16 -2.25 -0.99 5.79
N LEU A 17 -1.74 -1.26 4.58
CA LEU A 17 -2.21 -0.55 3.38
C LEU A 17 -3.68 -0.82 3.07
N LEU A 18 -4.14 -2.08 3.16
CA LEU A 18 -5.57 -2.39 3.01
C LEU A 18 -6.42 -1.68 4.06
N HIS A 19 -5.94 -1.61 5.31
CA HIS A 19 -6.64 -0.89 6.36
C HIS A 19 -6.74 0.62 6.06
N LEU A 20 -5.67 1.24 5.58
CA LEU A 20 -5.66 2.65 5.21
C LEU A 20 -6.58 2.91 4.01
N ILE A 21 -6.52 2.09 2.95
CA ILE A 21 -7.40 2.18 1.79
C ILE A 21 -8.88 2.12 2.21
N ASN A 22 -9.22 1.18 3.09
CA ASN A 22 -10.58 1.05 3.59
C ASN A 22 -11.01 2.23 4.49
N THR A 23 -10.10 2.75 5.33
CA THR A 23 -10.40 3.85 6.26
C THR A 23 -10.56 5.19 5.55
N LEU A 24 -9.84 5.38 4.44
CA LEU A 24 -9.87 6.59 3.62
C LEU A 24 -10.89 6.50 2.47
N GLU A 25 -11.65 5.40 2.39
CA GLU A 25 -12.62 5.14 1.30
C GLU A 25 -12.00 5.25 -0.11
N ILE A 26 -10.75 4.82 -0.23
CA ILE A 26 -9.99 4.82 -1.49
C ILE A 26 -10.38 3.61 -2.34
N ASP A 27 -10.51 3.80 -3.65
CA ASP A 27 -10.59 2.69 -4.60
C ASP A 27 -9.22 2.00 -4.74
N ILE A 28 -9.19 0.69 -4.49
CA ILE A 28 -7.96 -0.12 -4.62
C ILE A 28 -7.40 -0.12 -6.05
N TYR A 29 -8.21 0.16 -7.07
CA TYR A 29 -7.76 0.27 -8.46
C TYR A 29 -7.27 1.67 -8.83
N ASP A 30 -7.58 2.69 -8.04
CA ASP A 30 -7.17 4.08 -8.28
C ASP A 30 -6.61 4.73 -7.01
N ILE A 31 -5.47 4.20 -6.56
CA ILE A 31 -4.86 4.62 -5.30
C ILE A 31 -4.17 5.99 -5.48
N PRO A 32 -4.53 7.03 -4.69
CA PRO A 32 -3.78 8.28 -4.61
C PRO A 32 -2.47 8.04 -3.85
N VAL A 33 -1.41 7.66 -4.57
CA VAL A 33 -0.12 7.27 -4.00
C VAL A 33 0.45 8.35 -3.07
N ALA A 34 0.25 9.62 -3.39
CA ALA A 34 0.74 10.72 -2.57
C ALA A 34 0.14 10.73 -1.15
N GLU A 35 -1.16 10.50 -1.04
CA GLU A 35 -1.93 10.50 0.21
C GLU A 35 -1.68 9.22 1.01
N ILE A 36 -1.76 8.05 0.36
CA ILE A 36 -1.53 6.77 1.05
C ILE A 36 -0.11 6.69 1.61
N THR A 37 0.88 7.22 0.90
CA THR A 37 2.28 7.26 1.35
C THR A 37 2.43 8.11 2.61
N GLU A 38 1.76 9.26 2.66
CA GLU A 38 1.83 10.16 3.81
C GLU A 38 1.20 9.53 5.05
N GLN A 39 0.02 8.93 4.90
CA GLN A 39 -0.64 8.20 5.99
C GLN A 39 0.17 7.00 6.47
N TYR A 40 0.77 6.24 5.54
CA TYR A 40 1.64 5.12 5.87
C TYR A 40 2.86 5.58 6.69
N LEU A 41 3.55 6.64 6.24
CA LEU A 41 4.70 7.20 6.95
C LEU A 41 4.33 7.74 8.33
N MET A 42 3.20 8.44 8.46
CA MET A 42 2.70 8.89 9.77
C MET A 42 2.56 7.72 10.75
N TYR A 43 2.05 6.58 10.27
CA TYR A 43 1.97 5.37 11.06
C TYR A 43 3.35 4.89 11.49
N ILE A 44 4.30 4.74 10.54
CA ILE A 44 5.68 4.31 10.86
C ILE A 44 6.35 5.24 11.87
N HIS A 45 6.14 6.55 11.74
CA HIS A 45 6.71 7.54 12.66
C HIS A 45 6.12 7.43 14.06
N ALA A 46 4.80 7.29 14.20
CA ALA A 46 4.15 7.07 15.48
C ALA A 46 4.68 5.79 16.16
N MET A 47 4.91 4.72 15.39
CA MET A 47 5.48 3.47 15.92
C MET A 47 6.90 3.68 16.46
N LYS A 48 7.74 4.44 15.74
CA LYS A 48 9.10 4.78 16.19
C LYS A 48 9.10 5.67 17.44
N GLU A 49 8.20 6.65 17.53
CA GLU A 49 8.07 7.53 18.69
C GLU A 49 7.66 6.75 19.95
N LEU A 50 6.79 5.75 19.78
CA LEU A 50 6.36 4.85 20.85
C LEU A 50 7.38 3.74 21.18
N GLN A 51 8.57 3.77 20.56
CA GLN A 51 9.65 2.78 20.72
C GLN A 51 9.20 1.34 20.44
N LEU A 52 8.28 1.16 19.51
CA LEU A 52 7.81 -0.16 19.10
C LEU A 52 8.75 -0.74 18.04
N ASP A 53 8.95 -2.04 18.08
CA ASP A 53 9.80 -2.73 17.11
C ASP A 53 9.18 -2.67 15.71
N VAL A 54 9.76 -1.82 14.85
CA VAL A 54 9.34 -1.72 13.45
C VAL A 54 10.03 -2.82 12.65
N ALA A 55 9.26 -3.75 12.12
CA ALA A 55 9.80 -4.81 11.26
C ALA A 55 10.37 -4.21 9.96
N SER A 56 11.46 -4.81 9.45
CA SER A 56 12.20 -4.32 8.28
C SER A 56 11.32 -4.22 7.01
N GLU A 57 10.32 -5.10 6.89
CA GLU A 57 9.35 -5.10 5.80
C GLU A 57 8.54 -3.80 5.69
N TYR A 58 8.26 -3.11 6.79
CA TYR A 58 7.55 -1.83 6.77
C TYR A 58 8.43 -0.71 6.20
N LEU A 59 9.73 -0.75 6.49
CA LEU A 59 10.69 0.21 5.94
C LEU A 59 10.89 -0.01 4.43
N VAL A 60 10.90 -1.27 4.00
CA VAL A 60 10.93 -1.62 2.57
C VAL A 60 9.70 -1.06 1.86
N MET A 61 8.50 -1.28 2.40
CA MET A 61 7.27 -0.75 1.81
C MET A 61 7.26 0.79 1.80
N ALA A 62 7.72 1.44 2.86
CA ALA A 62 7.86 2.91 2.88
C ALA A 62 8.76 3.41 1.74
N ALA A 63 9.90 2.75 1.51
CA ALA A 63 10.79 3.10 0.40
C ALA A 63 10.12 2.87 -0.97
N THR A 64 9.40 1.76 -1.13
CA THR A 64 8.62 1.47 -2.35
C THR A 64 7.59 2.56 -2.63
N LEU A 65 6.78 2.95 -1.65
CA LEU A 65 5.77 4.00 -1.78
C LEU A 65 6.39 5.36 -2.15
N LEU A 66 7.52 5.73 -1.52
CA LEU A 66 8.26 6.94 -1.86
C LEU A 66 8.80 6.91 -3.29
N ALA A 67 9.30 5.77 -3.75
CA ALA A 67 9.78 5.61 -5.13
C ALA A 67 8.63 5.76 -6.15
N ILE A 68 7.47 5.14 -5.90
CA ILE A 68 6.28 5.29 -6.74
C ILE A 68 5.82 6.74 -6.76
N LYS A 69 5.70 7.39 -5.58
CA LYS A 69 5.34 8.81 -5.45
C LYS A 69 6.29 9.70 -6.24
N SER A 70 7.60 9.46 -6.15
CA SER A 70 8.61 10.22 -6.90
C SER A 70 8.42 10.04 -8.41
N LYS A 71 8.28 8.79 -8.89
CA LYS A 71 8.13 8.51 -10.33
C LYS A 71 6.88 9.16 -10.91
N MET A 72 5.77 9.18 -10.16
CA MET A 72 4.52 9.84 -10.59
C MET A 72 4.61 11.37 -10.64
N LEU A 73 5.53 11.99 -9.89
CA LEU A 73 5.71 13.45 -9.86
C LEU A 73 6.76 13.95 -10.87
N LEU A 74 7.51 13.05 -11.50
CA LEU A 74 8.51 13.44 -12.50
C LEU A 74 7.81 13.92 -13.78
N PRO A 75 8.22 15.08 -14.33
CA PRO A 75 7.70 15.52 -15.62
C PRO A 75 8.09 14.52 -16.70
N LYS A 76 7.10 14.04 -17.46
CA LYS A 76 7.37 13.29 -18.69
C LYS A 76 8.18 14.22 -19.58
N HIS A 77 9.39 13.79 -19.95
CA HIS A 77 10.17 14.50 -20.94
C HIS A 77 9.37 14.45 -22.24
N GLU A 78 8.67 15.54 -22.58
CA GLU A 78 8.43 15.86 -23.98
C GLU A 78 9.80 16.17 -24.57
N ALA A 79 10.57 15.10 -24.85
CA ALA A 79 11.67 15.21 -25.78
C ALA A 79 11.01 15.61 -27.12
N GLU A 80 11.38 16.81 -27.55
CA GLU A 80 11.02 17.42 -28.81
C GLU A 80 10.94 16.39 -29.94
N LEU A 81 9.76 16.34 -30.56
CA LEU A 81 9.56 16.19 -32.01
C LEU A 81 10.80 15.66 -32.77
N GLU A 82 10.85 14.36 -33.02
CA GLU A 82 11.52 13.64 -34.13
C GLU A 82 12.03 12.27 -33.65
N ASP A 83 11.12 11.38 -33.26
CA ASP A 83 11.23 9.94 -33.51
C ASP A 83 9.87 9.32 -33.14
N GLU A 84 8.93 9.44 -34.09
CA GLU A 84 7.77 8.55 -34.14
C GLU A 84 8.31 7.11 -34.10
N PHE A 85 8.19 6.39 -32.98
CA PHE A 85 8.01 4.93 -32.87
C PHE A 85 8.32 4.33 -31.47
N GLU A 86 8.65 5.10 -30.44
CA GLU A 86 8.63 4.54 -29.08
C GLU A 86 7.22 4.63 -28.48
N PHE A 87 6.47 3.54 -28.66
CA PHE A 87 5.33 3.15 -27.84
C PHE A 87 5.76 3.08 -26.36
N ASP A 88 5.97 4.22 -25.72
CA ASP A 88 6.26 4.29 -24.30
C ASP A 88 4.93 4.14 -23.53
N HIS A 89 4.43 2.90 -23.54
CA HIS A 89 3.52 2.44 -22.50
C HIS A 89 4.33 2.33 -21.21
N GLU A 90 4.69 3.46 -20.60
CA GLU A 90 5.11 3.47 -19.21
C GLU A 90 3.97 2.83 -18.40
N GLU A 91 4.15 1.58 -18.01
CA GLU A 91 3.23 0.91 -17.10
C GLU A 91 3.08 1.77 -15.86
N ASP A 92 1.83 1.97 -15.46
CA ASP A 92 1.51 2.76 -14.28
C ASP A 92 2.32 2.22 -13.08
N PRO A 93 3.18 3.04 -12.46
CA PRO A 93 4.12 2.58 -11.45
C PRO A 93 3.45 2.01 -10.19
N ARG A 94 2.12 2.18 -10.05
CA ARG A 94 1.34 1.58 -8.96
C ARG A 94 0.79 0.18 -9.28
N ASN A 95 0.87 -0.30 -10.52
CA ASN A 95 0.25 -1.57 -10.94
C ASN A 95 0.70 -2.76 -10.08
N GLU A 96 2.01 -2.93 -9.89
CA GLU A 96 2.55 -4.03 -9.07
C GLU A 96 2.00 -3.97 -7.64
N LEU A 97 1.88 -2.77 -7.06
CA LEU A 97 1.34 -2.59 -5.72
C LEU A 97 -0.14 -2.99 -5.65
N VAL A 98 -0.93 -2.55 -6.63
CA VAL A 98 -2.37 -2.86 -6.72
C VAL A 98 -2.59 -4.37 -6.84
N GLU A 99 -1.84 -5.06 -7.70
CA GLU A 99 -1.92 -6.50 -7.87
C GLU A 99 -1.66 -7.25 -6.57
N ARG A 100 -0.59 -6.88 -5.86
CA ARG A 100 -0.22 -7.47 -4.57
C ARG A 100 -1.27 -7.23 -3.49
N LEU A 101 -1.88 -6.04 -3.46
CA LEU A 101 -2.96 -5.71 -2.52
C LEU A 101 -4.21 -6.55 -2.79
N ILE A 102 -4.59 -6.71 -4.07
CA ILE A 102 -5.72 -7.54 -4.48
C ILE A 102 -5.48 -9.01 -4.12
N GLU A 103 -4.29 -9.52 -4.39
CA GLU A 103 -3.91 -10.90 -4.06
C GLU A 103 -3.97 -11.13 -2.54
N TYR A 104 -3.34 -10.25 -1.76
CA TYR A 104 -3.36 -10.34 -0.30
C TYR A 104 -4.79 -10.26 0.26
N LYS A 105 -5.64 -9.37 -0.28
CA LYS A 105 -7.05 -9.25 0.11
C LYS A 105 -7.81 -10.57 -0.09
N LYS A 106 -7.62 -11.23 -1.25
CA LYS A 106 -8.26 -12.53 -1.52
C LYS A 106 -7.85 -13.60 -0.51
N PHE A 107 -6.57 -13.69 -0.18
CA PHE A 107 -6.09 -14.65 0.81
C PHE A 107 -6.61 -14.33 2.22
N LYS A 108 -6.68 -13.05 2.58
CA LYS A 108 -7.23 -12.60 3.87
C LYS A 108 -8.70 -12.96 4.02
N GLU A 109 -9.50 -12.75 2.96
CA GLU A 109 -10.91 -13.14 2.92
C GLU A 109 -11.08 -14.66 3.04
N ALA A 110 -10.34 -15.44 2.25
CA ALA A 110 -10.37 -16.91 2.31
C ALA A 110 -9.98 -17.45 3.69
N ALA A 111 -8.97 -16.86 4.34
CA ALA A 111 -8.56 -17.21 5.70
C ALA A 111 -9.66 -16.90 6.73
N SER A 112 -10.35 -15.77 6.58
CA SER A 112 -11.49 -15.38 7.41
C SER A 112 -12.67 -16.34 7.24
N ASP A 113 -13.01 -16.71 6.01
CA ASP A 113 -14.07 -17.67 5.70
C ASP A 113 -13.78 -19.03 6.32
N LEU A 114 -12.55 -19.53 6.18
CA LEU A 114 -12.13 -20.79 6.77
C LEU A 114 -12.20 -20.76 8.31
N LYS A 115 -11.80 -19.64 8.93
CA LYS A 115 -11.91 -19.44 10.37
C LYS A 115 -13.37 -19.45 10.84
N SER A 116 -14.28 -18.86 10.05
CA SER A 116 -15.72 -18.85 10.35
C SER A 116 -16.34 -20.25 10.26
N LEU A 117 -15.94 -21.05 9.26
CA LEU A 117 -16.39 -22.43 9.06
C LEU A 117 -15.97 -23.33 10.23
N ARG A 118 -14.72 -23.21 10.70
CA ARG A 118 -14.24 -23.94 11.88
C ARG A 118 -15.06 -23.61 13.13
N ARG A 119 -15.46 -22.34 13.32
CA ARG A 119 -16.21 -21.90 14.49
C ARG A 119 -17.68 -22.35 14.48
N ASN A 120 -18.26 -22.61 13.32
CA ASN A 120 -19.65 -23.07 13.18
C ASN A 120 -19.78 -24.61 13.16
N GLY A 121 -18.66 -25.34 13.16
CA GLY A 121 -18.62 -26.79 13.18
C GLY A 121 -18.34 -27.43 14.55
N ASP A 122 -18.10 -26.60 15.58
CA ASP A 122 -17.99 -26.98 17.00
C ASP A 122 -19.34 -26.73 17.72
#